data_AF-A0A0C2J3Q6-F1
#
_entry.id   AF-A0A0C2J3Q6-F1
#
_cell.length_a   1.000
_cell.length_b   1.000
_cell.length_c   1.000
_cell.angle_alpha   90.00
_cell.angle_beta   90.00
_cell.angle_gamma   90.00
#
_symmetry.space_group_name_H-M   'P 1'
#
loop_
_entity.id
_entity.type
_entity.pdbx_description
1 polymer ?
#
loop_
_entity_poly.entity_id
_entity_poly.type
_entity_poly.pdbx_seq_one_letter_code
_entity_poly.pdbx_strand_id
1 'polypeptide(L)'
;MIEDNIFKRRSHRKRSFLERKKSTESLDSWKRDKGPTNEIINDSIKEPQNLSDITDITSKKRRLSERSDLEKEIDDFENDPIKLGQEGWKFRYYQNKFKIEAAELDDYRSRLAKEYLIGVNWVLEYYYQGCASWEWSYPFHYAPFASDFSLVDKIETQWNNQIKDPFLPFEQLMAVLPESSKDLIPNCYHTLMQSHVSFLMMRIHQS
;
A
#
# COMPACT_ATOMS: atom_id res chain seq x y z
N MET A 1 4.03 10.72 22.90
CA MET A 1 3.40 9.37 22.99
C MET A 1 4.36 8.29 22.52
N ILE A 2 4.08 7.00 22.77
CA ILE A 2 4.95 5.86 22.38
C ILE A 2 5.23 5.85 20.88
N GLU A 3 4.20 6.12 20.07
CA GLU A 3 4.28 6.14 18.59
C GLU A 3 5.24 7.20 18.06
N ASP A 4 5.28 8.40 18.65
CA ASP A 4 6.18 9.48 18.22
C ASP A 4 7.64 9.03 18.28
N ASN A 5 8.02 8.35 19.36
CA ASN A 5 9.37 7.85 19.54
C ASN A 5 9.71 6.76 18.52
N ILE A 6 8.75 5.89 18.21
CA ILE A 6 8.91 4.84 17.20
C ILE A 6 9.13 5.47 15.82
N PHE A 7 8.28 6.41 15.42
CA PHE A 7 8.36 7.03 14.10
C PHE A 7 9.58 7.93 13.95
N LYS A 8 9.96 8.71 14.98
CA LYS A 8 11.22 9.47 15.00
C LYS A 8 12.43 8.56 14.81
N ARG A 9 12.51 7.45 15.56
CA ARG A 9 13.61 6.48 15.43
C ARG A 9 13.62 5.79 14.07
N ARG A 10 12.46 5.49 13.49
CA ARG A 10 12.35 4.89 12.15
C ARG A 10 12.79 5.88 11.06
N SER A 11 12.32 7.11 11.12
CA SER A 11 12.69 8.18 10.19
C SER A 11 14.20 8.44 10.21
N HIS A 12 14.79 8.55 11.41
CA HIS A 12 16.24 8.72 11.56
C HIS A 12 17.03 7.55 10.97
N ARG A 13 16.63 6.30 11.30
CA ARG A 13 17.29 5.11 10.75
C ARG A 13 17.21 5.02 9.23
N LYS A 14 16.06 5.37 8.66
CA LYS A 14 15.85 5.39 7.20
C LYS A 14 16.75 6.43 6.54
N ARG A 15 16.79 7.65 7.09
CA ARG A 15 17.71 8.71 6.61
C ARG A 15 19.17 8.25 6.64
N SER A 16 19.65 7.74 7.77
CA SER A 16 21.04 7.24 7.88
C SER A 16 21.31 6.04 6.98
N PHE A 17 20.31 5.23 6.66
CA PHE A 17 20.46 4.12 5.71
C PHE A 17 20.58 4.63 4.27
N LEU A 18 19.73 5.57 3.86
CA LEU A 18 19.76 6.17 2.53
C LEU A 18 21.04 6.98 2.29
N GLU A 19 21.50 7.75 3.29
CA GLU A 19 22.78 8.48 3.22
C GLU A 19 23.96 7.53 3.03
N ARG A 20 23.98 6.40 3.77
CA ARG A 20 25.02 5.39 3.60
C ARG A 20 24.99 4.78 2.22
N LYS A 21 23.81 4.37 1.72
CA LYS A 21 23.66 3.83 0.35
C LYS A 21 24.08 4.84 -0.73
N LYS A 22 23.67 6.10 -0.60
CA LYS A 22 24.04 7.18 -1.52
C LYS A 22 25.55 7.42 -1.52
N SER A 23 26.18 7.38 -0.35
CA SER A 23 27.63 7.49 -0.21
C SER A 23 28.37 6.31 -0.84
N THR A 24 27.92 5.07 -0.61
CA THR A 24 28.53 3.88 -1.22
C THR A 24 28.40 3.90 -2.75
N GLU A 25 27.24 4.30 -3.29
CA GLU A 25 27.03 4.40 -4.74
C GLU A 25 27.89 5.52 -5.35
N SER A 26 28.03 6.64 -4.65
CA SER A 26 28.89 7.75 -5.07
C SER A 26 30.38 7.36 -5.07
N LEU A 27 30.84 6.65 -4.03
CA LEU A 27 32.19 6.09 -3.95
C LEU A 27 32.46 5.08 -5.07
N ASP A 28 31.50 4.21 -5.38
CA ASP A 28 31.60 3.26 -6.49
C ASP A 28 31.57 3.97 -7.86
N SER A 29 30.86 5.09 -7.99
CA SER A 29 30.93 5.96 -9.18
C SER A 29 32.32 6.58 -9.32
N TRP A 30 32.83 7.21 -8.28
CA TRP A 30 34.14 7.87 -8.30
C TRP A 30 35.30 6.90 -8.58
N LYS A 31 35.26 5.69 -8.02
CA LYS A 31 36.26 4.64 -8.31
C LYS A 31 36.24 4.19 -9.77
N ARG A 32 35.09 4.23 -10.45
CA ARG A 32 34.99 3.91 -11.88
C ARG A 32 35.62 5.00 -12.74
N ASP A 33 35.33 6.26 -12.44
CA ASP A 33 35.82 7.40 -13.22
C ASP A 33 37.34 7.60 -13.11
N LYS A 34 37.97 7.04 -12.07
CA LYS A 34 39.43 7.08 -11.84
C LYS A 34 40.17 5.76 -12.08
N GLY A 35 39.49 4.72 -12.59
CA GLY A 35 40.17 3.50 -13.04
C GLY A 35 41.10 3.78 -14.22
N PRO A 36 42.13 2.93 -14.48
CA PRO A 36 42.94 3.10 -15.68
C PRO A 36 42.01 3.11 -16.89
N THR A 37 42.08 4.19 -17.67
CA THR A 37 41.29 4.35 -18.89
C THR A 37 41.70 3.26 -19.87
N ASN A 38 40.94 2.18 -19.93
CA ASN A 38 40.87 1.44 -21.18
C ASN A 38 40.20 2.38 -22.18
N GLU A 39 40.92 2.60 -23.26
CA GLU A 39 40.59 3.46 -24.38
C GLU A 39 39.11 3.37 -24.79
N ILE A 40 38.61 4.50 -25.26
CA ILE A 40 37.28 4.69 -25.85
C ILE A 40 36.98 3.53 -26.81
N ILE A 41 36.23 2.52 -26.34
CA ILE A 41 35.56 1.55 -27.21
C ILE A 41 34.29 2.27 -27.69
N ASN A 42 34.32 2.72 -28.94
CA ASN A 42 33.19 3.29 -29.65
C ASN A 42 31.87 2.56 -29.34
N ASP A 43 30.82 3.36 -29.07
CA ASP A 43 29.42 2.98 -28.92
C ASP A 43 28.88 2.28 -30.17
N SER A 44 29.20 1.01 -30.32
CA SER A 44 28.48 0.08 -31.18
C SER A 44 28.16 -1.14 -30.34
N ILE A 45 26.87 -1.41 -30.15
CA ILE A 45 26.38 -2.64 -29.53
C ILE A 45 26.87 -3.80 -30.42
N LYS A 46 28.05 -4.35 -30.10
CA LYS A 46 28.54 -5.59 -30.71
C LYS A 46 27.74 -6.74 -30.13
N GLU A 47 27.22 -7.62 -30.98
CA GLU A 47 26.57 -8.86 -30.54
C GLU A 47 27.50 -9.62 -29.59
N PRO A 48 27.00 -10.12 -28.44
CA PRO A 48 27.83 -10.77 -27.44
C PRO A 48 28.50 -12.01 -28.04
N GLN A 49 29.83 -12.01 -28.07
CA GLN A 49 30.59 -13.08 -28.73
C GLN A 49 30.97 -14.20 -27.74
N ASN A 50 30.95 -13.95 -26.42
CA ASN A 50 31.32 -14.93 -25.40
C ASN A 50 30.45 -14.88 -24.12
N LEU A 51 30.50 -15.97 -23.34
CA LEU A 51 29.74 -16.14 -22.09
C LEU A 51 30.11 -15.09 -21.01
N SER A 52 31.35 -14.59 -20.99
CA SER A 52 31.80 -13.52 -20.09
C SER A 52 31.05 -12.21 -20.33
N ASP A 53 30.82 -11.86 -21.60
CA ASP A 53 30.18 -10.61 -21.98
C ASP A 53 28.71 -10.61 -21.53
N ILE A 54 28.04 -11.76 -21.60
CA ILE A 54 26.67 -11.94 -21.12
C ILE A 54 26.60 -11.76 -19.59
N THR A 55 27.57 -12.29 -18.84
CA THR A 55 27.61 -12.11 -17.37
C THR A 55 27.86 -10.66 -16.96
N ASP A 56 28.67 -9.92 -17.72
CA ASP A 56 28.96 -8.51 -17.46
C ASP A 56 27.77 -7.60 -17.81
N ILE A 57 27.10 -7.86 -18.94
CA ILE A 57 25.88 -7.13 -19.33
C ILE A 57 24.77 -7.34 -18.29
N THR A 58 24.57 -8.58 -17.83
CA THR A 58 23.56 -8.91 -16.82
C THR A 58 23.87 -8.21 -15.49
N SER A 59 25.13 -8.21 -15.08
CA SER A 59 25.60 -7.51 -13.88
C SER A 59 25.42 -5.99 -13.99
N LYS A 60 25.74 -5.40 -15.15
CA LYS A 60 25.53 -3.98 -15.44
C LYS A 60 24.04 -3.62 -15.41
N LYS A 61 23.17 -4.45 -15.98
CA LYS A 61 21.72 -4.26 -15.99
C LYS A 61 21.13 -4.32 -14.57
N ARG A 62 21.57 -5.27 -13.75
CA ARG A 62 21.15 -5.36 -12.33
C ARG A 62 21.53 -4.12 -11.54
N ARG A 63 22.77 -3.63 -11.70
CA ARG A 63 23.25 -2.42 -10.99
C ARG A 63 22.50 -1.16 -11.42
N LEU A 64 22.16 -1.03 -12.71
CA LEU A 64 21.32 0.07 -13.20
C LEU A 64 19.91 0.03 -12.59
N SER A 65 19.32 -1.17 -12.47
CA SER A 65 18.05 -1.34 -11.74
C SER A 65 18.17 -0.90 -10.29
N GLU A 66 19.16 -1.43 -9.55
CA GLU A 66 19.40 -1.12 -8.14
C GLU A 66 19.58 0.39 -7.88
N ARG A 67 20.28 1.08 -8.79
CA ARG A 67 20.43 2.54 -8.73
C ARG A 67 19.10 3.26 -8.95
N SER A 68 18.33 2.87 -9.96
CA SER A 68 17.02 3.46 -10.21
C SER A 68 16.04 3.22 -9.06
N ASP A 69 16.13 2.06 -8.41
CA ASP A 69 15.32 1.71 -7.25
C ASP A 69 15.74 2.54 -6.02
N LEU A 70 17.05 2.78 -5.83
CA LEU A 70 17.54 3.66 -4.77
C LEU A 70 17.13 5.12 -4.98
N GLU A 71 17.21 5.63 -6.21
CA GLU A 71 16.77 6.99 -6.55
C GLU A 71 15.28 7.18 -6.23
N LYS A 72 14.43 6.20 -6.60
CA LYS A 72 13.01 6.18 -6.20
C LYS A 72 12.83 6.10 -4.68
N GLU A 73 13.59 5.24 -3.99
CA GLU A 73 13.49 5.08 -2.54
C GLU A 73 13.86 6.36 -1.77
N ILE A 74 14.79 7.16 -2.32
CA ILE A 74 15.15 8.48 -1.80
C ILE A 74 14.02 9.48 -2.09
N ASP A 75 13.54 9.53 -3.33
CA ASP A 75 12.46 10.42 -3.75
C ASP A 75 11.19 10.21 -2.92
N ASP A 76 10.74 8.95 -2.79
CA ASP A 76 9.59 8.55 -1.97
C ASP A 76 9.74 8.97 -0.50
N PHE A 77 10.97 8.93 0.04
CA PHE A 77 11.22 9.30 1.43
C PHE A 77 11.28 10.82 1.63
N GLU A 78 11.89 11.55 0.70
CA GLU A 78 12.02 13.01 0.76
C GLU A 78 10.67 13.70 0.49
N ASN A 79 9.90 13.15 -0.45
CA ASN A 79 8.62 13.70 -0.91
C ASN A 79 7.39 13.02 -0.29
N ASP A 80 7.56 12.23 0.78
CA ASP A 80 6.43 11.68 1.55
C ASP A 80 5.57 12.85 2.10
N PRO A 81 4.29 12.95 1.74
CA PRO A 81 3.42 14.02 2.22
C PRO A 81 3.07 13.90 3.71
N ILE A 82 3.16 12.70 4.29
CA ILE A 82 2.75 12.44 5.69
C ILE A 82 3.89 12.72 6.66
N LYS A 83 5.13 12.38 6.28
CA LYS A 83 6.35 12.61 7.08
C LYS A 83 6.22 12.09 8.50
N LEU A 84 6.05 10.77 8.63
CA LEU A 84 5.94 10.10 9.92
C LEU A 84 7.13 10.44 10.84
N GLY A 85 6.83 10.85 12.08
CA GLY A 85 7.84 11.22 13.08
C GLY A 85 8.19 12.72 13.13
N GLN A 86 7.70 13.52 12.19
CA GLN A 86 7.75 14.99 12.29
C GLN A 86 6.50 15.53 12.99
N GLU A 87 6.59 16.68 13.65
CA GLU A 87 5.44 17.32 14.31
C GLU A 87 4.22 17.40 13.38
N GLY A 88 3.03 17.10 13.89
CA GLY A 88 1.80 17.07 13.10
C GLY A 88 1.63 15.87 12.16
N TRP A 89 2.49 14.84 12.23
CA TRP A 89 2.42 13.65 11.36
C TRP A 89 1.06 12.95 11.39
N LYS A 90 0.44 12.88 12.56
CA LYS A 90 -0.84 12.19 12.75
C LYS A 90 -1.98 12.93 12.04
N PHE A 91 -2.04 14.25 12.19
CA PHE A 91 -2.99 15.09 11.46
C PHE A 91 -2.78 14.98 9.94
N ARG A 92 -1.53 15.10 9.46
CA ARG A 92 -1.20 14.94 8.03
C ARG A 92 -1.60 13.58 7.48
N TYR A 93 -1.42 12.50 8.24
CA TYR A 93 -1.86 11.18 7.84
C TYR A 93 -3.36 11.15 7.56
N TYR A 94 -4.17 11.59 8.53
CA TYR A 94 -5.61 11.58 8.41
C TYR A 94 -6.13 12.50 7.31
N GLN A 95 -5.60 13.72 7.24
CA GLN A 95 -5.92 14.67 6.18
C GLN A 95 -5.55 14.13 4.79
N ASN A 96 -4.38 13.50 4.64
CA ASN A 96 -3.93 13.01 3.34
C ASN A 96 -4.73 11.78 2.89
N LYS A 97 -4.94 10.81 3.80
CA LYS A 97 -5.52 9.49 3.49
C LYS A 97 -7.04 9.48 3.45
N PHE A 98 -7.69 10.28 4.30
CA PHE A 98 -9.15 10.29 4.43
C PHE A 98 -9.78 11.63 4.05
N LYS A 99 -8.97 12.63 3.67
CA LYS A 99 -9.43 13.96 3.21
C LYS A 99 -10.32 14.69 4.23
N ILE A 100 -10.04 14.47 5.51
CA ILE A 100 -10.78 15.03 6.64
C ILE A 100 -10.15 16.33 7.16
N GLU A 101 -11.01 17.23 7.61
CA GLU A 101 -10.64 18.49 8.25
C GLU A 101 -10.33 18.32 9.74
N ALA A 102 -9.68 19.32 10.34
CA ALA A 102 -9.30 19.28 11.75
C ALA A 102 -10.49 19.21 12.71
N ALA A 103 -11.62 19.81 12.34
CA ALA A 103 -12.81 19.86 13.18
C ALA A 103 -13.47 18.48 13.37
N GLU A 104 -13.36 17.59 12.38
CA GLU A 104 -14.01 16.27 12.39
C GLU A 104 -13.05 15.14 12.80
N LEU A 105 -11.79 15.49 13.07
CA LEU A 105 -10.72 14.52 13.21
C LEU A 105 -10.96 13.51 14.35
N ASP A 106 -11.36 14.00 15.53
CA ASP A 106 -11.48 13.15 16.72
C ASP A 106 -12.65 12.17 16.61
N ASP A 107 -13.80 12.63 16.15
CA ASP A 107 -14.97 11.78 15.88
C ASP A 107 -14.67 10.75 14.80
N TYR A 108 -13.99 11.16 13.72
CA TYR A 108 -13.60 10.25 12.65
C TYR A 108 -12.61 9.18 13.14
N ARG A 109 -11.61 9.57 13.95
CA ARG A 109 -10.63 8.64 14.54
C ARG A 109 -11.31 7.63 15.46
N SER A 110 -12.24 8.08 16.31
CA SER A 110 -13.01 7.18 17.18
C SER A 110 -13.84 6.18 16.36
N ARG A 111 -14.55 6.64 15.33
CA ARG A 111 -15.31 5.77 14.43
C ARG A 111 -14.42 4.77 13.68
N LEU A 112 -13.30 5.23 13.14
CA LEU A 112 -12.33 4.39 12.43
C LEU A 112 -11.74 3.31 13.34
N ALA A 113 -11.38 3.69 14.57
CA ALA A 113 -10.89 2.78 15.61
C ALA A 113 -11.95 1.75 16.01
N LYS A 114 -13.20 2.17 16.18
CA LYS A 114 -14.32 1.29 16.51
C LYS A 114 -14.56 0.24 15.42
N GLU A 115 -14.69 0.65 14.16
CA GLU A 115 -14.91 -0.28 13.04
C GLU A 115 -13.73 -1.25 12.86
N TYR A 116 -12.51 -0.79 13.12
CA TYR A 116 -11.32 -1.65 13.05
C TYR A 116 -11.37 -2.73 14.13
N LEU A 117 -11.76 -2.38 15.36
CA LEU A 117 -11.90 -3.34 16.45
C LEU A 117 -13.09 -4.31 16.24
N ILE A 118 -14.19 -3.84 15.65
CA ILE A 118 -15.28 -4.72 15.18
C ILE A 118 -14.73 -5.75 14.19
N GLY A 119 -13.87 -5.33 13.27
CA GLY A 119 -13.23 -6.23 12.31
C GLY A 119 -12.30 -7.26 12.94
N VAL A 120 -11.52 -6.84 13.93
CA VAL A 120 -10.70 -7.79 14.72
C VAL A 120 -11.60 -8.82 15.40
N ASN A 121 -12.72 -8.39 15.99
CA ASN A 121 -13.67 -9.31 16.61
C ASN A 121 -14.33 -10.24 15.57
N TRP A 122 -14.73 -9.73 14.41
CA TRP A 122 -15.27 -10.53 13.31
C TRP A 122 -14.28 -11.61 12.85
N VAL A 123 -12.99 -11.26 12.71
CA VAL A 123 -11.94 -12.22 12.35
C VAL A 123 -11.80 -13.29 13.44
N LEU A 124 -11.79 -12.89 14.72
CA LEU A 124 -11.73 -13.86 15.82
C LEU A 124 -12.92 -14.83 15.79
N GLU A 125 -14.13 -14.33 15.65
CA GLU A 125 -15.33 -15.17 15.52
C GLU A 125 -15.25 -16.09 14.30
N TYR A 126 -14.76 -15.60 13.15
CA TYR A 126 -14.55 -16.41 11.96
C TYR A 126 -13.70 -17.66 12.22
N TYR A 127 -12.61 -17.51 12.99
CA TYR A 127 -11.71 -18.63 13.30
C TYR A 127 -12.29 -19.59 14.36
N TYR A 128 -13.09 -19.12 15.31
CA TYR A 128 -13.55 -19.94 16.45
C TYR A 128 -14.99 -20.45 16.33
N GLN A 129 -15.88 -19.71 15.67
CA GLN A 129 -17.32 -19.95 15.61
C GLN A 129 -17.85 -20.02 14.17
N GLY A 130 -17.00 -19.73 13.17
CA GLY A 130 -17.39 -19.64 11.77
C GLY A 130 -17.83 -18.23 11.37
N CYS A 131 -18.33 -18.07 10.14
CA CYS A 131 -18.65 -16.75 9.60
C CYS A 131 -19.76 -16.05 10.40
N ALA A 132 -19.38 -14.99 11.13
CA ALA A 132 -20.28 -14.19 11.93
C ALA A 132 -21.24 -13.34 11.07
N SER A 133 -20.75 -12.83 9.93
CA SER A 133 -21.56 -12.07 8.97
C SER A 133 -20.89 -12.05 7.59
N TRP A 134 -21.64 -12.44 6.55
CA TRP A 134 -21.21 -12.38 5.15
C TRP A 134 -21.29 -10.97 4.53
N GLU A 135 -22.05 -10.06 5.16
CA GLU A 135 -22.26 -8.69 4.67
C GLU A 135 -21.27 -7.70 5.28
N TRP A 136 -20.73 -8.01 6.46
CA TRP A 136 -19.80 -7.10 7.13
C TRP A 136 -18.49 -7.00 6.34
N SER A 137 -18.06 -5.76 6.13
CA SER A 137 -16.74 -5.42 5.59
C SER A 137 -16.21 -4.19 6.30
N TYR A 138 -14.89 -4.06 6.37
CA TYR A 138 -14.26 -2.86 6.92
C TYR A 138 -14.42 -1.71 5.90
N PRO A 139 -15.17 -0.64 6.21
CA PRO A 139 -15.57 0.37 5.23
C PRO A 139 -14.50 1.46 5.11
N PHE A 140 -13.22 1.10 5.18
CA PHE A 140 -12.13 2.05 5.05
C PHE A 140 -10.92 1.38 4.40
N HIS A 141 -10.17 2.16 3.65
CA HIS A 141 -8.98 1.69 2.94
C HIS A 141 -7.72 1.63 3.82
N TYR A 142 -7.72 2.33 4.95
CA TYR A 142 -6.54 2.47 5.81
C TYR A 142 -6.90 2.27 7.29
N ALA A 143 -5.96 1.73 8.05
CA ALA A 143 -6.12 1.46 9.47
C ALA A 143 -5.89 2.72 10.35
N PRO A 144 -6.52 2.80 11.54
CA PRO A 144 -6.20 3.81 12.54
C PRO A 144 -4.82 3.58 13.18
N PHE A 145 -4.30 4.56 13.94
CA PHE A 145 -3.12 4.31 14.77
C PHE A 145 -3.49 3.60 16.07
N ALA A 146 -2.52 2.96 16.71
CA ALA A 146 -2.77 2.22 17.94
C ALA A 146 -3.21 3.15 19.08
N SER A 147 -2.70 4.38 19.10
CA SER A 147 -3.14 5.41 20.04
C SER A 147 -4.59 5.87 19.84
N ASP A 148 -5.25 5.52 18.74
CA ASP A 148 -6.68 5.85 18.53
C ASP A 148 -7.62 4.86 19.18
N PHE A 149 -7.17 3.66 19.52
CA PHE A 149 -8.00 2.69 20.22
C PHE A 149 -8.35 3.13 21.64
N SER A 150 -7.60 4.08 22.23
CA SER A 150 -7.99 4.68 23.51
C SER A 150 -9.20 5.60 23.41
N LEU A 151 -9.68 5.93 22.20
CA LEU A 151 -10.89 6.71 21.96
C LEU A 151 -12.16 5.84 21.93
N VAL A 152 -12.03 4.51 22.06
CA VAL A 152 -13.14 3.57 21.97
C VAL A 152 -13.43 3.04 23.37
N ASP A 153 -14.58 3.42 23.93
CA ASP A 153 -14.98 2.96 25.26
C ASP A 153 -15.51 1.52 25.25
N LYS A 154 -16.36 1.21 24.25
CA LYS A 154 -17.03 -0.09 24.11
C LYS A 154 -17.22 -0.45 22.65
N ILE A 155 -17.09 -1.75 22.38
CA ILE A 155 -17.45 -2.36 21.11
C ILE A 155 -18.65 -3.25 21.39
N GLU A 156 -19.73 -3.02 20.68
CA GLU A 156 -20.91 -3.88 20.71
C GLU A 156 -21.07 -4.43 19.30
N THR A 157 -20.86 -5.74 19.16
CA THR A 157 -21.11 -6.46 17.91
C THR A 157 -22.46 -7.14 18.03
N GLN A 158 -23.44 -6.63 17.29
CA GLN A 158 -24.69 -7.34 17.02
C GLN A 158 -24.63 -7.78 15.57
N TRP A 159 -24.12 -8.98 15.35
CA TRP A 159 -24.35 -9.64 14.07
C TRP A 159 -25.83 -9.98 14.06
N ASN A 160 -26.61 -9.27 13.26
CA ASN A 160 -28.03 -9.52 13.12
C ASN A 160 -28.20 -11.04 12.98
N ASN A 161 -28.94 -11.70 13.89
CA ASN A 161 -29.10 -13.17 13.95
C ASN A 161 -29.69 -13.81 12.66
N GLN A 162 -29.92 -13.00 11.63
CA GLN A 162 -30.15 -13.41 10.26
C GLN A 162 -28.79 -13.43 9.56
N ILE A 163 -28.01 -14.49 9.78
CA ILE A 163 -26.89 -14.81 8.89
C ILE A 163 -27.51 -14.92 7.49
N LYS A 164 -27.31 -13.89 6.68
CA LYS A 164 -27.71 -13.93 5.27
C LYS A 164 -26.84 -14.97 4.58
N ASP A 165 -27.43 -15.67 3.61
CA ASP A 165 -26.70 -16.61 2.78
C ASP A 165 -25.53 -15.92 2.07
N PRO A 166 -24.43 -16.64 1.77
CA PRO A 166 -23.36 -16.12 0.94
C PRO A 166 -23.90 -15.66 -0.41
N PHE A 167 -23.21 -14.68 -1.03
CA PHE A 167 -23.53 -14.25 -2.39
C PHE A 167 -23.59 -15.45 -3.35
N LEU A 168 -24.54 -15.40 -4.28
CA LEU A 168 -24.58 -16.39 -5.35
C LEU A 168 -23.30 -16.28 -6.20
N PRO A 169 -22.84 -17.37 -6.85
CA PRO A 169 -21.57 -17.36 -7.59
C PRO A 169 -21.46 -16.21 -8.60
N PHE A 170 -22.52 -15.91 -9.35
CA PHE A 170 -22.52 -14.81 -10.31
C PHE A 170 -22.58 -13.42 -9.64
N GLU A 171 -23.25 -13.28 -8.50
CA GLU A 171 -23.26 -12.03 -7.74
C GLU A 171 -21.86 -11.71 -7.20
N GLN A 172 -21.18 -12.72 -6.67
CA GLN A 172 -19.79 -12.60 -6.22
C GLN A 172 -18.86 -12.24 -7.38
N LEU A 173 -19.01 -12.89 -8.54
CA LEU A 173 -18.19 -12.59 -9.72
C LEU A 173 -18.39 -11.14 -10.18
N MET A 174 -19.63 -10.63 -10.20
CA MET A 174 -19.89 -9.24 -10.55
C MET A 174 -19.36 -8.24 -9.53
N ALA A 175 -19.26 -8.63 -8.25
CA ALA A 175 -18.71 -7.79 -7.19
C ALA A 175 -17.17 -7.72 -7.21
N VAL A 176 -16.49 -8.76 -7.70
CA VAL A 176 -15.02 -8.89 -7.64
C VAL A 176 -14.34 -8.61 -8.97
N LEU A 177 -14.97 -8.96 -10.09
CA LEU A 177 -14.33 -8.86 -11.40
C LEU A 177 -14.38 -7.43 -11.96
N PRO A 178 -13.27 -6.95 -12.55
CA PRO A 178 -13.30 -5.74 -13.35
C PRO A 178 -14.03 -5.98 -14.68
N GLU A 179 -14.48 -4.90 -15.32
CA GLU A 179 -15.19 -4.94 -16.61
C GLU A 179 -14.42 -5.71 -17.71
N SER A 180 -13.08 -5.65 -17.69
CA SER A 180 -12.22 -6.36 -18.64
C SER A 180 -12.37 -7.88 -18.61
N SER A 181 -12.92 -8.43 -17.53
CA SER A 181 -13.12 -9.86 -17.32
C SER A 181 -14.58 -10.30 -17.52
N LYS A 182 -15.42 -9.48 -18.17
CA LYS A 182 -16.86 -9.76 -18.39
C LYS A 182 -17.13 -11.10 -19.09
N ASP A 183 -16.21 -11.57 -19.92
CA ASP A 183 -16.36 -12.85 -20.65
C ASP A 183 -16.46 -14.07 -19.71
N LEU A 184 -16.15 -13.91 -18.42
CA LEU A 184 -16.28 -14.95 -17.39
C LEU A 184 -17.69 -15.06 -16.79
N ILE A 185 -18.62 -14.16 -17.14
CA ILE A 185 -20.02 -14.19 -16.68
C ILE A 185 -20.99 -14.22 -17.87
N PRO A 186 -22.24 -14.69 -17.69
CA PRO A 186 -23.23 -14.74 -18.76
C PRO A 186 -23.48 -13.38 -19.42
N ASN A 187 -23.68 -13.38 -20.74
CA ASN A 187 -23.86 -12.16 -21.56
C ASN A 187 -24.94 -11.20 -21.06
N CYS A 188 -26.01 -11.73 -20.42
CA CYS A 188 -27.08 -10.90 -19.85
C CYS A 188 -26.60 -9.96 -18.72
N TYR A 189 -25.49 -10.28 -18.06
CA TYR A 189 -24.91 -9.46 -16.99
C TYR A 189 -23.80 -8.52 -17.48
N HIS A 190 -23.34 -8.63 -18.73
CA HIS A 190 -22.24 -7.79 -19.26
C HIS A 190 -22.60 -6.30 -19.21
N THR A 191 -23.84 -5.97 -19.54
CA THR A 191 -24.34 -4.59 -19.47
C THR A 191 -24.30 -4.03 -18.05
N LEU A 192 -24.52 -4.89 -17.04
CA LEU A 192 -24.49 -4.48 -15.63
C LEU A 192 -23.07 -4.13 -15.17
N MET A 193 -22.04 -4.81 -15.68
CA MET A 193 -20.64 -4.51 -15.39
C MET A 193 -20.12 -3.24 -16.11
N GLN A 194 -20.65 -2.92 -17.29
CA GLN A 194 -20.24 -1.77 -18.10
C GLN A 194 -20.92 -0.46 -17.66
N SER A 195 -22.12 -0.58 -17.09
CA SER A 195 -22.87 0.58 -16.61
C SER A 195 -22.18 1.22 -15.39
N HIS A 196 -21.65 2.42 -15.57
CA HIS A 196 -21.08 3.25 -14.50
C HIS A 196 -22.13 3.70 -13.45
N VAL A 197 -23.40 3.34 -13.66
CA VAL A 197 -24.57 3.68 -12.83
C VAL A 197 -25.07 2.47 -12.02
N SER A 198 -24.44 1.30 -12.18
CA SER A 198 -24.84 0.12 -11.43
C SER A 198 -24.64 0.35 -9.93
N PHE A 199 -25.72 0.18 -9.16
CA PHE A 199 -25.75 0.22 -7.69
C PHE A 199 -24.65 -0.64 -7.03
N LEU A 200 -24.14 -1.66 -7.75
CA LEU A 200 -22.98 -2.47 -7.35
C LEU A 200 -21.68 -1.66 -7.24
N MET A 201 -21.41 -0.73 -8.16
CA MET A 201 -20.20 0.11 -8.15
C MET A 201 -20.29 1.22 -7.09
N MET A 202 -21.49 1.71 -6.76
CA MET A 202 -21.67 2.69 -5.68
C MET A 202 -21.36 2.12 -4.29
N ARG A 203 -21.63 0.83 -4.03
CA ARG A 203 -21.23 0.21 -2.74
C ARG A 203 -19.71 0.06 -2.59
N ILE A 204 -18.98 -0.11 -3.69
CA ILE A 204 -17.52 -0.21 -3.70
C ILE A 204 -16.86 1.18 -3.58
N HIS A 205 -17.47 2.24 -4.11
CA HIS A 205 -16.90 3.59 -4.11
C HIS A 205 -17.35 4.50 -2.94
N GLN A 206 -18.39 4.14 -2.17
CA GLN A 206 -18.83 4.91 -0.99
C GLN A 206 -18.50 4.25 0.36
N SER A 207 -17.65 3.23 0.37
CA SER A 207 -17.07 2.65 1.60
C SER A 207 -15.61 3.05 1.72
#